data_AF-A0A1H7QLQ7-F1
#
_entry.id   AF-A0A1H7QLQ7-F1
#
_cell.length_a   1.000
_cell.length_b   1.000
_cell.length_c   1.000
_cell.angle_alpha   90.00
_cell.angle_beta   90.00
_cell.angle_gamma   90.00
#
_symmetry.space_group_name_H-M   'P 1'
#
loop_
_entity.id
_entity.type
_entity.pdbx_description
1 polymer ?
#
loop_
_entity_poly.entity_id
_entity_poly.type
_entity_poly.pdbx_seq_one_letter_code
_entity_poly.pdbx_strand_id
1 'polypeptide(L)'
;MRAVALVGAVFDAVSALLPAPDGMTEDGHDLARLWAEHRAAPYPASFRGVEVDGVDLVLLDAEAAGLVGRELEGVLDDLGVALLRACVEDLDKVVPLIGEASCAAYFDRLRTITRMAAVRGTPAAT
;
A
#
# COMPACT_ATOMS: atom_id res chain seq x y z
N MET A 1 -22.32 -19.39 -8.85
CA MET A 1 -20.93 -19.31 -9.34
C MET A 1 -20.77 -18.81 -10.78
N ARG A 2 -21.79 -18.86 -11.67
CA ARG A 2 -21.67 -18.36 -13.06
C ARG A 2 -21.66 -16.83 -13.21
N ALA A 3 -22.32 -16.09 -12.33
CA ALA A 3 -22.43 -14.63 -12.44
C ALA A 3 -21.10 -13.90 -12.17
N VAL A 4 -20.35 -14.35 -11.16
CA VAL A 4 -19.06 -13.72 -10.76
C VAL A 4 -18.01 -13.89 -11.85
N ALA A 5 -17.93 -15.05 -12.49
CA ALA A 5 -17.01 -15.29 -13.61
C ALA A 5 -17.33 -14.42 -14.83
N LEU A 6 -18.62 -14.14 -15.07
CA LEU A 6 -19.07 -13.33 -16.20
C LEU A 6 -18.81 -11.83 -15.96
N VAL A 7 -18.94 -11.37 -14.71
CA VAL A 7 -18.57 -10.00 -14.31
C VAL A 7 -17.05 -9.79 -14.44
N GLY A 8 -16.23 -10.77 -14.04
CA GLY A 8 -14.77 -10.71 -14.23
C GLY A 8 -14.39 -10.62 -15.70
N ALA A 9 -14.94 -11.50 -16.54
CA ALA A 9 -14.64 -11.52 -17.98
C ALA A 9 -15.07 -10.23 -18.71
N VAL A 10 -16.18 -9.61 -18.30
CA VAL A 10 -16.62 -8.32 -18.86
C VAL A 10 -15.68 -7.18 -18.43
N PHE A 11 -15.22 -7.19 -17.17
CA PHE A 11 -14.29 -6.20 -16.67
C PHE A 11 -12.93 -6.28 -17.38
N ASP A 12 -12.43 -7.50 -17.61
CA ASP A 12 -11.18 -7.73 -18.34
C ASP A 12 -11.28 -7.24 -19.80
N ALA A 13 -12.39 -7.54 -20.47
CA ALA A 13 -12.63 -7.11 -21.86
C ALA A 13 -12.78 -5.60 -21.99
N VAL A 14 -13.43 -4.94 -21.02
CA VAL A 14 -13.55 -3.47 -21.00
C VAL A 14 -12.19 -2.82 -20.72
N SER A 15 -11.40 -3.38 -19.80
CA SER A 15 -10.05 -2.90 -19.47
C SER A 15 -9.11 -2.99 -20.68
N ALA A 16 -9.24 -4.06 -21.49
CA ALA A 16 -8.46 -4.23 -22.71
C ALA A 16 -8.84 -3.27 -23.86
N LEU A 17 -10.02 -2.66 -23.82
CA LEU A 17 -10.49 -1.69 -24.82
C LEU A 17 -10.19 -0.23 -24.45
N LEU A 18 -9.90 0.05 -23.18
CA LEU A 18 -9.55 1.39 -22.74
C LEU A 18 -8.08 1.67 -23.08
N PRO A 19 -7.76 2.81 -23.71
CA PRO A 19 -6.37 3.23 -23.81
C PRO A 19 -5.82 3.35 -22.38
N ALA A 20 -4.63 2.77 -22.14
CA ALA A 20 -3.93 2.97 -20.89
C ALA A 20 -3.84 4.48 -20.63
N PRO A 21 -4.21 4.97 -19.43
CA PRO A 21 -3.97 6.38 -19.11
C PRO A 21 -2.47 6.61 -19.27
N ASP A 22 -2.11 7.64 -20.04
CA ASP A 22 -0.73 7.96 -20.36
C ASP A 22 0.14 7.93 -19.08
N GLY A 23 1.13 7.03 -19.06
CA GLY A 23 2.25 7.06 -18.12
C GLY A 23 2.19 6.18 -16.87
N MET A 24 1.09 5.48 -16.55
CA MET A 24 1.04 4.62 -15.35
C MET A 24 1.28 3.14 -15.69
N THR A 25 2.36 2.56 -15.14
CA THR A 25 2.69 1.14 -15.28
C THR A 25 1.61 0.26 -14.62
N GLU A 26 1.51 -1.02 -14.99
CA GLU A 26 0.59 -1.98 -14.34
C GLU A 26 0.78 -1.99 -12.81
N ASP A 27 2.04 -1.94 -12.35
CA ASP A 27 2.39 -1.81 -10.92
C ASP A 27 1.84 -0.53 -10.26
N GLY A 28 1.77 0.58 -11.01
CA GLY A 28 1.20 1.84 -10.52
C GLY A 28 -0.31 1.78 -10.38
N HIS A 29 -1.00 1.14 -11.32
CA HIS A 29 -2.45 0.89 -11.23
C HIS A 29 -2.78 -0.02 -10.03
N ASP A 30 -2.00 -1.07 -9.83
CA ASP A 30 -2.18 -1.97 -8.69
C ASP A 30 -1.91 -1.28 -7.35
N LEU A 31 -0.86 -0.45 -7.26
CA LEU A 31 -0.59 0.36 -6.07
C LEU A 31 -1.77 1.30 -5.76
N ALA A 32 -2.25 2.03 -6.77
CA ALA A 32 -3.35 2.98 -6.60
C ALA A 32 -4.65 2.29 -6.15
N ARG A 33 -4.97 1.12 -6.72
CA ARG A 33 -6.13 0.31 -6.33
C ARG A 33 -5.99 -0.18 -4.88
N LEU A 34 -4.86 -0.80 -4.54
CA LEU A 34 -4.65 -1.35 -3.20
C LEU A 34 -4.63 -0.24 -2.13
N TRP A 35 -4.08 0.93 -2.47
CA TRP A 35 -4.13 2.12 -1.63
C TRP A 35 -5.55 2.62 -1.39
N ALA A 36 -6.39 2.67 -2.43
CA ALA A 36 -7.80 3.04 -2.28
C ALA A 36 -8.57 2.06 -1.38
N GLU A 37 -8.34 0.76 -1.54
CA GLU A 37 -8.91 -0.29 -0.68
C GLU A 37 -8.46 -0.17 0.78
N HIS A 38 -7.19 0.19 1.01
CA HIS A 38 -6.65 0.41 2.35
C HIS A 38 -7.25 1.66 3.00
N ARG A 39 -7.31 2.78 2.29
CA ARG A 39 -7.93 4.03 2.79
C ARG A 39 -9.41 3.90 3.12
N ALA A 40 -10.12 3.00 2.45
CA ALA A 40 -11.52 2.71 2.73
C ALA A 40 -11.72 1.81 3.97
N ALA A 41 -10.68 1.09 4.39
CA ALA A 41 -10.74 0.26 5.59
C ALA A 41 -10.63 1.13 6.85
N PRO A 42 -11.43 0.87 7.89
CA PRO A 42 -11.28 1.59 9.16
C PRO A 42 -9.96 1.21 9.83
N TYR A 43 -9.27 2.21 10.37
CA TYR A 43 -8.11 1.96 11.24
C TYR A 43 -8.53 1.09 12.44
N PRO A 44 -7.77 0.03 12.80
CA PRO A 44 -8.14 -0.87 13.89
C PRO A 44 -8.20 -0.17 15.25
N ALA A 45 -9.39 -0.11 15.85
CA ALA A 45 -9.60 0.65 17.09
C ALA A 45 -8.76 0.15 18.28
N SER A 46 -8.47 -1.15 18.33
CA SER A 46 -7.66 -1.80 19.37
C SER A 46 -6.19 -1.35 19.39
N PHE A 47 -5.69 -0.68 18.34
CA PHE A 47 -4.30 -0.27 18.20
C PHE A 47 -4.09 1.25 18.11
N ARG A 48 -5.04 2.03 18.64
CA ARG A 48 -4.82 3.48 18.84
C ARG A 48 -3.89 3.71 20.02
N GLY A 49 -2.74 4.34 19.77
CA GLY A 49 -1.74 4.62 20.80
C GLY A 49 -1.03 3.37 21.33
N VAL A 50 -1.02 2.28 20.55
CA VAL A 50 -0.30 1.06 20.88
C VAL A 50 1.09 1.10 20.25
N GLU A 51 2.08 0.80 21.08
CA GLU A 51 3.45 0.59 20.66
C GLU A 51 3.73 -0.92 20.60
N VAL A 52 4.32 -1.38 19.50
CA VAL A 52 4.77 -2.77 19.33
C VAL A 52 6.27 -2.75 19.12
N ASP A 53 7.01 -3.32 20.07
CA ASP A 53 8.48 -3.38 20.03
C ASP A 53 9.13 -2.00 19.73
N GLY A 54 8.73 -0.97 20.48
CA GLY A 54 9.28 0.38 20.31
C GLY A 54 8.64 1.21 19.19
N VAL A 55 7.74 0.63 18.38
CA VAL A 55 7.16 1.28 17.20
C VAL A 55 5.71 1.70 17.47
N ASP A 56 5.43 2.99 17.40
CA ASP A 56 4.07 3.52 17.47
C ASP A 56 3.33 3.25 16.15
N LEU A 57 2.29 2.42 16.20
CA LEU A 57 1.59 2.00 15.01
C LEU A 57 0.75 3.11 14.35
N VAL A 58 0.33 4.12 15.11
CA VAL A 58 -0.41 5.27 14.56
C VAL A 58 0.54 6.16 13.79
N LEU A 59 1.74 6.41 14.34
CA LEU A 59 2.75 7.20 13.66
C LEU A 59 3.26 6.49 12.40
N LEU A 60 3.51 5.17 12.49
CA LEU A 60 3.91 4.36 11.35
C LEU A 60 2.86 4.36 10.23
N ASP A 61 1.57 4.22 10.57
CA ASP A 61 0.46 4.29 9.59
C ASP A 61 0.40 5.66 8.91
N ALA A 62 0.48 6.75 9.68
CA ALA A 62 0.42 8.10 9.16
C ALA A 62 1.64 8.46 8.27
N GLU A 63 2.84 8.04 8.67
CA GLU A 63 4.07 8.27 7.90
C GLU A 63 4.03 7.50 6.58
N ALA A 64 3.72 6.19 6.62
CA ALA A 64 3.57 5.38 5.42
C ALA A 64 2.48 5.95 4.50
N ALA A 65 1.34 6.37 5.04
CA ALA A 65 0.25 6.97 4.28
C ALA A 65 0.67 8.25 3.54
N GLY A 66 1.41 9.15 4.22
CA GLY A 66 1.91 10.38 3.63
C GLY A 66 2.89 10.12 2.49
N LEU A 67 3.80 9.16 2.66
CA LEU A 67 4.79 8.81 1.67
C LEU A 67 4.19 8.08 0.45
N VAL A 68 3.28 7.12 0.67
CA VAL A 68 2.55 6.43 -0.42
C VAL A 68 1.71 7.43 -1.22
N GLY A 69 1.08 8.40 -0.56
CA GLY A 69 0.34 9.48 -1.24
C GLY A 69 1.24 10.29 -2.17
N ARG A 70 2.39 10.74 -1.69
CA ARG A 70 3.38 11.48 -2.50
C ARG A 70 3.91 10.67 -3.68
N GLU A 71 4.11 9.37 -3.50
CA GLU A 71 4.52 8.46 -4.59
C GLU A 71 3.44 8.36 -5.67
N LEU A 72 2.18 8.22 -5.29
CA LEU A 72 1.05 8.19 -6.23
C LEU A 72 0.84 9.52 -6.96
N GLU A 73 1.23 10.63 -6.34
CA GLU A 73 1.25 11.97 -6.95
C GLU A 73 2.49 12.21 -7.84
N GLY A 74 3.48 11.30 -7.82
CA GLY A 74 4.72 11.45 -8.59
C GLY A 74 5.68 12.52 -8.04
N VAL A 75 5.56 12.86 -6.75
CA VAL A 75 6.35 13.91 -6.08
C VAL A 75 7.20 13.37 -4.91
N LEU A 76 7.42 12.06 -4.89
CA LEU A 76 8.32 11.43 -3.93
C LEU A 76 9.78 11.65 -4.35
N ASP A 77 10.59 12.13 -3.40
CA ASP A 77 12.02 12.37 -3.56
C ASP A 77 12.84 11.22 -2.94
N ASP A 78 14.16 11.21 -3.17
CA ASP A 78 15.07 10.16 -2.67
C ASP A 78 14.99 9.99 -1.15
N LEU A 79 14.82 11.09 -0.41
CA LEU A 79 14.60 11.05 1.04
C LEU A 79 13.28 10.33 1.36
N GLY A 80 12.20 10.64 0.64
CA GLY A 80 10.93 9.95 0.78
C GLY A 80 11.04 8.44 0.49
N VAL A 81 11.84 8.04 -0.50
CA VAL A 81 12.11 6.62 -0.80
C VAL A 81 12.87 5.95 0.35
N ALA A 82 13.87 6.62 0.92
CA ALA A 82 14.58 6.12 2.09
C ALA A 82 13.65 5.94 3.30
N LEU A 83 12.75 6.90 3.54
CA LEU A 83 11.76 6.81 4.61
C LEU A 83 10.75 5.68 4.35
N LEU A 84 10.28 5.48 3.12
CA LEU A 84 9.43 4.33 2.79
C LEU A 84 10.11 3.00 3.13
N ARG A 85 11.40 2.87 2.84
CA ARG A 85 12.17 1.67 3.21
C ARG A 85 12.25 1.48 4.72
N ALA A 86 12.47 2.56 5.48
CA ALA A 86 12.42 2.50 6.94
C ALA A 86 11.03 2.05 7.45
N CYS A 87 9.94 2.58 6.89
CA CYS A 87 8.59 2.11 7.21
C CYS A 87 8.40 0.63 6.87
N VAL A 88 8.97 0.12 5.77
CA VAL A 88 8.93 -1.31 5.44
C VAL A 88 9.66 -2.14 6.50
N GLU A 89 10.82 -1.70 6.99
CA GLU A 89 11.57 -2.39 8.03
C GLU A 89 10.77 -2.46 9.35
N ASP A 90 10.15 -1.35 9.75
CA ASP A 90 9.28 -1.33 10.93
C ASP A 90 8.03 -2.20 10.75
N LEU A 91 7.41 -2.18 9.57
CA LEU A 91 6.27 -3.07 9.26
C LEU A 91 6.68 -4.55 9.26
N ASP A 92 7.86 -4.89 8.74
CA ASP A 92 8.42 -6.24 8.77
C ASP A 92 8.62 -6.75 10.20
N LYS A 93 8.98 -5.83 11.10
CA LYS A 93 9.19 -6.08 12.53
C LYS A 93 7.87 -6.26 13.29
N VAL A 94 6.90 -5.36 13.11
CA VAL A 94 5.68 -5.34 13.94
C VAL A 94 4.61 -6.32 13.46
N VAL A 95 4.42 -6.52 12.16
CA VAL A 95 3.33 -7.35 11.61
C VAL A 95 3.31 -8.77 12.20
N PRO A 96 4.45 -9.49 12.31
CA PRO A 96 4.49 -10.82 12.92
C PRO A 96 4.10 -10.86 14.41
N LEU A 97 4.14 -9.72 15.10
CA LEU A 97 3.84 -9.61 16.53
C LEU A 97 2.37 -9.27 16.82
N ILE A 98 1.59 -8.94 15.78
CA ILE A 98 0.17 -8.59 15.92
C ILE A 98 -0.66 -9.88 15.97
N GLY A 99 -1.12 -10.25 17.18
CA GLY A 99 -1.92 -11.46 17.39
C GLY A 99 -3.39 -11.35 16.96
N GLU A 100 -3.92 -10.14 16.80
CA GLU A 100 -5.30 -9.92 16.37
C GLU A 100 -5.42 -9.98 14.84
N ALA A 101 -6.14 -10.96 14.31
CA ALA A 101 -6.18 -11.24 12.87
C ALA A 101 -6.64 -10.06 12.00
N SER A 102 -7.63 -9.28 12.44
CA SER A 102 -8.10 -8.07 11.74
C SER A 102 -7.01 -7.00 11.67
N CYS A 103 -6.28 -6.81 12.77
CA CYS A 103 -5.19 -5.83 12.83
C CYS A 103 -3.99 -6.28 11.99
N ALA A 104 -3.62 -7.56 12.10
CA ALA A 104 -2.54 -8.13 11.30
C ALA A 104 -2.83 -7.97 9.80
N ALA A 105 -4.07 -8.24 9.36
CA ALA A 105 -4.47 -8.06 7.97
C ALA A 105 -4.42 -6.59 7.50
N TYR A 106 -4.74 -5.63 8.38
CA TYR A 106 -4.63 -4.20 8.08
C TYR A 106 -3.17 -3.80 7.84
N PHE A 107 -2.28 -4.13 8.78
CA PHE A 107 -0.86 -3.76 8.69
C PHE A 107 -0.08 -4.56 7.65
N ASP A 108 -0.47 -5.80 7.36
CA ASP A 108 0.14 -6.58 6.26
C ASP A 108 -0.24 -6.02 4.88
N ARG A 109 -1.46 -5.47 4.73
CA ARG A 109 -1.83 -4.70 3.53
C ARG A 109 -1.00 -3.43 3.42
N LEU A 110 -0.86 -2.66 4.51
CA LEU A 110 -0.04 -1.45 4.52
C LEU A 110 1.42 -1.78 4.12
N ARG A 111 2.00 -2.84 4.71
CA ARG A 111 3.32 -3.37 4.36
C ARG A 111 3.47 -3.66 2.87
N THR A 112 2.48 -4.29 2.25
CA THR A 112 2.49 -4.59 0.82
C THR A 112 2.50 -3.31 -0.02
N ILE A 113 1.63 -2.34 0.31
CA ILE A 113 1.54 -1.04 -0.36
C ILE A 113 2.86 -0.28 -0.23
N THR A 114 3.41 -0.16 0.98
CA THR A 114 4.65 0.57 1.24
C THR A 114 5.82 -0.03 0.47
N ARG A 115 5.91 -1.36 0.35
CA ARG A 115 6.92 -2.05 -0.47
C ARG A 115 6.78 -1.72 -1.95
N MET A 116 5.57 -1.78 -2.49
CA MET A 116 5.32 -1.43 -3.89
C MET A 116 5.72 0.02 -4.17
N ALA A 117 5.37 0.95 -3.27
CA ALA A 117 5.75 2.35 -3.38
C ALA A 117 7.29 2.54 -3.32
N ALA A 118 7.98 1.85 -2.40
CA ALA A 118 9.44 1.94 -2.27
C ALA A 118 10.18 1.41 -3.52
N VAL A 119 9.67 0.34 -4.13
CA VAL A 119 10.23 -0.22 -5.38
C VAL A 119 10.04 0.77 -6.53
N ARG A 120 8.83 1.34 -6.67
CA ARG A 120 8.53 2.31 -7.75
C ARG A 120 9.30 3.61 -7.63
N GLY A 121 9.46 4.13 -6.42
CA GLY A 121 10.22 5.35 -6.16
C GLY A 121 11.74 5.20 -6.32
N THR A 122 12.26 3.97 -6.48
CA THR A 122 13.69 3.77 -6.69
C THR A 122 14.06 4.20 -8.11
N PRO A 123 14.95 5.18 -8.31
CA PRO A 123 15.39 5.55 -9.65
C PRO A 123 16.08 4.36 -10.33
N ALA A 124 15.76 4.12 -11.60
CA ALA A 124 16.48 3.13 -12.40
C ALA A 124 17.97 3.51 -12.41
N ALA A 125 18.84 2.56 -12.05
CA ALA A 125 20.29 2.77 -12.11
C ALA A 125 20.66 3.26 -13.51
N THR A 126 21.23 4.46 -13.58
CA THR A 126 21.60 5.16 -14.82
C THR A 126 22.92 4.62 -15.38
#